data_AF-A0A7X3WM87-F1
#
_entry.id   AF-A0A7X3WM87-F1
#
_cell.length_a   1.000
_cell.length_b   1.000
_cell.length_c   1.000
_cell.angle_alpha   90.00
_cell.angle_beta   90.00
_cell.angle_gamma   90.00
#
_symmetry.space_group_name_H-M   'P 1'
#
loop_
_entity.id
_entity.type
_entity.pdbx_description
1 polymer ?
#
loop_
_entity_poly.entity_id
_entity_poly.type
_entity_poly.pdbx_seq_one_letter_code
_entity_poly.pdbx_strand_id
1 'polypeptide(L)' 'MGISPWQLLIVLLIIVLIFGTKKLRNIGGDIGSAVKNFKKSVKDDSEPEEPKAEKAPPKE' A
#
# COMPACT_ATOMS: atom_id res chain seq x y z
N MET A 1 24.57 -8.72 15.58
CA MET A 1 23.31 -8.15 16.11
C MET A 1 22.61 -7.47 14.94
N GLY A 2 21.81 -8.22 14.19
CA GLY A 2 21.12 -7.70 13.01
C GLY A 2 19.83 -6.98 13.40
N ILE A 3 19.36 -6.08 12.54
CA ILE A 3 18.04 -5.46 12.66
C ILE A 3 17.01 -6.58 12.57
N SER A 4 16.44 -6.95 13.71
CA SER A 4 15.40 -7.96 13.79
C SER A 4 14.08 -7.31 13.35
N PRO A 5 13.26 -7.98 12.53
CA PRO A 5 11.97 -7.45 12.09
C PRO A 5 11.05 -7.09 13.28
N TRP A 6 11.27 -7.72 14.43
CA TRP A 6 10.59 -7.39 15.69
C TRP A 6 10.90 -5.98 16.22
N GLN A 7 12.13 -5.48 16.04
CA GLN A 7 12.51 -4.13 16.47
C GLN A 7 11.92 -3.08 15.53
N LEU A 8 11.87 -3.35 14.22
CA LEU A 8 11.22 -2.45 13.26
C LEU A 8 9.73 -2.28 13.55
N LEU A 9 9.04 -3.35 13.96
CA LEU A 9 7.64 -3.30 14.36
C LEU A 9 7.41 -2.40 15.58
N ILE A 10 8.27 -2.49 16.59
CA ILE A 10 8.17 -1.65 17.81
C ILE A 10 8.41 -0.17 17.47
N VAL A 11 9.40 0.12 16.63
CA VAL A 11 9.71 1.49 16.20
C VAL A 11 8.57 2.06 15.37
N LEU A 12 8.02 1.27 14.44
CA LEU A 12 6.87 1.66 13.63
C LEU A 12 5.66 2.00 14.50
N LEU A 13 5.39 1.21 15.54
CA LEU A 13 4.30 1.47 16.48
C LEU A 13 4.47 2.84 17.17
N ILE A 14 5.69 3.16 17.64
CA ILE A 14 5.98 4.45 18.28
C ILE A 14 5.77 5.60 17.29
N ILE A 15 6.24 5.47 16.04
CA ILE A 15 6.04 6.49 15.00
C ILE A 15 4.54 6.70 14.75
N VAL A 16 3.75 5.63 14.66
CA VAL A 16 2.29 5.70 14.48
C VAL A 16 1.62 6.42 15.66
N LEU A 17 2.08 6.18 16.89
CA LEU A 17 1.54 6.85 18.08
C LEU A 17 1.87 8.35 18.11
N ILE A 18 3.09 8.75 17.71
CA ILE A 18 3.52 10.15 17.68
C ILE A 18 2.79 10.94 16.57
N PHE A 19 2.73 10.37 15.36
CA PHE A 19 2.10 11.03 14.22
C PHE A 19 0.57 10.89 14.23
N GLY A 20 0.04 9.88 14.92
CA GLY A 20 -1.35 9.49 14.89
C GLY A 20 -1.73 8.79 13.58
N THR A 21 -2.69 7.87 13.66
CA THR A 21 -3.18 7.11 12.49
C THR A 21 -3.84 8.00 11.42
N LYS A 22 -4.37 9.16 11.82
CA LYS A 22 -5.07 10.09 10.91
C LYS A 22 -4.13 10.76 9.90
N LYS A 23 -2.95 11.25 10.35
CA LYS A 23 -1.93 11.81 9.44
C LYS A 23 -1.30 10.74 8.58
N LEU A 24 -0.99 9.57 9.18
CA LEU A 24 -0.40 8.46 8.46
C LEU A 24 -1.33 7.92 7.37
N ARG A 25 -2.66 7.89 7.61
CA ARG A 25 -3.65 7.47 6.60
C ARG A 25 -3.84 8.49 5.49
N ASN A 26 -3.81 9.78 5.81
CA ASN A 26 -3.93 10.85 4.81
C ASN A 26 -2.74 10.79 3.84
N ILE A 27 -1.51 10.82 4.36
CA ILE A 27 -0.28 10.75 3.55
C ILE A 27 -0.11 9.35 2.91
N GLY A 28 -0.44 8.29 3.64
CA GLY A 28 -0.34 6.91 3.16
C GLY A 28 -1.33 6.59 2.04
N GLY A 29 -2.48 7.27 1.98
CA GLY A 29 -3.43 7.12 0.87
C GLY A 29 -2.88 7.65 -0.45
N ASP A 30 -2.25 8.83 -0.42
CA ASP A 30 -1.66 9.46 -1.60
C ASP A 30 -0.45 8.67 -2.11
N ILE A 31 0.46 8.31 -1.20
CA ILE A 31 1.63 7.49 -1.52
C ILE A 31 1.20 6.09 -1.97
N GLY A 32 0.21 5.49 -1.29
CA GLY A 32 -0.29 4.15 -1.63
C GLY A 32 -0.91 4.10 -3.01
N SER A 33 -1.62 5.15 -3.43
CA SER A 33 -2.20 5.25 -4.76
C SER A 33 -1.12 5.38 -5.84
N ALA A 34 -0.09 6.21 -5.61
CA ALA A 34 1.06 6.35 -6.52
C ALA A 34 1.84 5.03 -6.66
N VAL A 35 2.12 4.35 -5.55
CA VAL A 35 2.83 3.06 -5.54
C VAL A 35 1.97 1.96 -6.18
N LYS A 36 0.65 1.97 -6.00
CA LYS A 36 -0.27 1.02 -6.64
C LYS A 36 -0.25 1.16 -8.16
N ASN A 37 -0.31 2.40 -8.68
CA ASN A 37 -0.21 2.64 -10.11
C ASN A 37 1.17 2.27 -10.64
N PHE A 38 2.26 2.62 -9.93
CA PHE A 38 3.61 2.24 -10.31
C PHE A 38 3.76 0.72 -10.40
N LYS A 39 3.30 -0.03 -9.38
CA LYS A 39 3.33 -1.49 -9.39
C LYS A 39 2.47 -2.09 -10.50
N LYS A 40 1.34 -1.46 -10.83
CA LYS A 40 0.47 -1.89 -11.91
C LYS A 40 1.18 -1.75 -13.25
N SER A 41 1.74 -0.57 -13.56
CA SER A 41 2.49 -0.31 -14.81
C SER A 41 3.72 -1.21 -14.96
N VAL A 42 4.47 -1.44 -13.88
CA VAL A 42 5.63 -2.35 -13.92
C VAL A 42 5.23 -3.81 -14.16
N LYS A 43 4.05 -4.23 -13.67
CA LYS A 43 3.54 -5.60 -13.89
C LYS A 43 2.91 -5.78 -15.27
N ASP A 44 2.29 -4.73 -15.81
CA ASP A 44 1.72 -4.67 -17.17
C ASP A 44 2.79 -4.85 -18.25
N ASP A 45 3.99 -4.30 -18.05
CA ASP A 45 5.13 -4.41 -18.97
C ASP A 45 5.76 -5.83 -19.00
N SER A 46 5.46 -6.68 -18.00
CA SER A 46 6.08 -8.00 -17.82
C SER A 46 5.14 -9.20 -18.06
N GLU A 47 3.84 -9.00 -18.30
CA GLU A 47 2.86 -10.08 -18.40
C GLU A 47 1.77 -9.70 -19.43
N PRO A 48 1.52 -10.49 -20.50
CA PRO A 48 0.41 -10.21 -21.42
C PRO A 48 -0.91 -10.27 -20.65
N GLU A 49 -1.71 -9.22 -20.80
CA GLU A 49 -2.86 -8.85 -19.97
C GLU A 49 -3.79 -10.01 -19.57
N GLU A 50 -3.87 -10.31 -18.27
CA GLU A 50 -5.07 -10.93 -17.68
C GLU A 50 -5.99 -9.84 -17.09
N PRO A 51 -7.24 -9.73 -17.55
CA PRO A 51 -8.17 -8.71 -17.08
C PRO A 51 -8.68 -9.09 -15.68
N LYS A 52 -8.03 -8.59 -14.62
CA LYS A 52 -8.49 -8.80 -13.25
C LYS A 52 -9.58 -7.80 -12.85
N ALA A 53 -10.81 -8.18 -13.22
CA ALA A 53 -12.07 -8.04 -12.47
C ALA A 53 -12.41 -6.69 -11.82
N GLU A 54 -13.32 -5.97 -12.48
CA GLU A 54 -14.69 -5.77 -12.00
C GLU A 54 -14.98 -6.14 -10.52
N LYS A 55 -15.31 -5.11 -9.74
CA LYS A 55 -16.36 -5.13 -8.70
C LYS A 55 -17.09 -3.80 -8.90
N ALA A 56 -18.36 -3.70 -9.27
CA ALA A 56 -19.56 -4.44 -8.90
C ALA A 56 -20.62 -4.33 -10.03
N PRO A 57 -21.61 -5.24 -10.10
CA PRO A 57 -22.49 -5.40 -11.25
C PRO A 57 -23.46 -4.23 -11.45
N PRO A 58 -23.81 -3.88 -12.69
CA PRO A 58 -25.06 -3.16 -12.96
C PRO A 58 -26.20 -4.16 -12.78
N LYS A 59 -27.06 -3.93 -11.79
CA LYS A 59 -28.41 -4.50 -11.77
C LYS A 59 -29.41 -3.45 -11.33
N GLU A 60 -30.52 -3.50 -12.06
CA GLU A 60 -31.69 -2.63 -12.14
C GLU A 60 -32.35 -2.28 -10.79
#